data_AF-A0A658NL65-F1
#
_entry.id   AF-A0A658NL65-F1
#
_cell.length_a   1.000
_cell.length_b   1.000
_cell.length_c   1.000
_cell.angle_alpha   90.00
_cell.angle_beta   90.00
_cell.angle_gamma   90.00
#
_symmetry.space_group_name_H-M   'P 1'
#
loop_
_entity.id
_entity.type
_entity.pdbx_description
1 polymer ?
#
loop_
_entity_poly.entity_id
_entity_poly.type
_entity_poly.pdbx_seq_one_letter_code
_entity_poly.pdbx_strand_id
1 'polypeptide(L)'
;FGVIYGMGARALARRTAVTVREAAAFIDAYFRTYTGVRGYTAAMKDAARRDGYAATMSGRRRPLPDLASDDPRRRSLAERMAVNTPIQGTA
;
A
#
# COMPACT_ATOMS: atom_id res chain seq x y z
N PHE A 1 -9.00 7.98 -3.81
CA PHE A 1 -8.79 6.69 -3.10
C PHE A 1 -7.54 5.92 -3.52
N GLY A 2 -7.15 5.81 -4.80
CA GLY A 2 -6.05 4.92 -5.26
C GLY A 2 -4.65 5.17 -4.67
N VAL A 3 -4.27 6.42 -4.39
CA VAL A 3 -2.90 6.77 -3.94
C VAL A 3 -2.59 6.22 -2.53
N ILE A 4 -3.59 6.16 -1.65
CA ILE A 4 -3.48 5.54 -0.31
C ILE A 4 -3.14 4.05 -0.42
N TYR A 5 -3.62 3.40 -1.49
CA TYR A 5 -3.47 1.96 -1.70
C TYR A 5 -2.23 1.57 -2.52
N GLY A 6 -1.24 2.48 -2.62
CA GLY A 6 0.01 2.23 -3.34
C GLY A 6 -0.12 2.25 -4.87
N MET A 7 -1.12 2.94 -5.41
CA MET A 7 -1.26 3.14 -6.85
C MET A 7 -0.14 4.04 -7.38
N GLY A 8 0.70 3.51 -8.28
CA GLY A 8 1.77 4.28 -8.91
C GLY A 8 1.27 5.29 -9.94
N ALA A 9 2.12 6.28 -10.28
CA ALA A 9 1.79 7.41 -11.16
C ALA A 9 1.18 6.98 -12.51
N ARG A 10 1.69 5.91 -13.14
CA ARG A 10 1.14 5.38 -14.40
C ARG A 10 -0.30 4.88 -14.26
N ALA A 11 -0.61 4.21 -13.15
CA ALA A 11 -1.95 3.69 -12.89
C ALA A 11 -2.94 4.80 -12.54
N LEU A 12 -2.45 5.84 -11.85
CA LEU A 12 -3.23 7.05 -11.58
C LEU A 12 -3.54 7.80 -12.88
N ALA A 13 -2.53 8.09 -13.71
CA ALA A 13 -2.69 8.77 -15.00
C ALA A 13 -3.74 8.10 -15.90
N ARG A 14 -3.72 6.76 -16.00
CA ARG A 14 -4.72 5.99 -16.76
C ARG A 14 -6.16 6.16 -16.25
N ARG A 15 -6.35 6.50 -14.98
CA ARG A 15 -7.68 6.64 -14.35
C ARG A 15 -8.16 8.09 -14.27
N THR A 16 -7.26 9.07 -14.35
CA THR A 16 -7.60 10.48 -14.10
C THR A 16 -7.35 11.41 -15.29
N ALA A 17 -7.12 10.89 -16.50
CA ALA A 17 -6.90 11.67 -17.73
C ALA A 17 -5.78 12.73 -17.65
N VAL A 18 -4.89 12.61 -16.65
CA VAL A 18 -3.69 13.46 -16.47
C VAL A 18 -2.47 12.75 -17.02
N THR A 19 -1.41 13.51 -17.28
CA THR A 19 -0.12 12.93 -17.68
C THR A 19 0.52 12.15 -16.52
N VAL A 20 1.43 11.22 -16.85
CA VAL A 20 2.21 10.48 -15.84
C VAL A 20 3.02 11.44 -14.94
N ARG A 21 3.50 12.55 -15.50
CA ARG A 21 4.26 13.57 -14.76
C ARG A 21 3.38 14.28 -13.74
N GLU A 22 2.18 14.71 -14.12
CA GLU A 22 1.22 15.34 -13.20
C GLU A 22 0.76 14.36 -12.12
N ALA A 23 0.50 13.10 -12.49
CA ALA A 23 0.18 12.05 -11.54
C ALA A 23 1.32 11.83 -10.52
N ALA A 24 2.59 11.85 -10.95
CA ALA A 24 3.73 11.74 -10.05
C ALA A 24 3.84 12.95 -9.11
N ALA A 25 3.72 14.17 -9.65
CA ALA A 25 3.74 15.39 -8.87
C ALA A 25 2.60 15.42 -7.82
N PHE A 26 1.41 14.94 -8.18
CA PHE A 26 0.28 14.80 -7.27
C PHE A 26 0.58 13.80 -6.15
N ILE A 27 1.11 12.62 -6.47
CA ILE A 27 1.48 11.59 -5.48
C ILE A 27 2.53 12.15 -4.51
N ASP A 28 3.53 12.86 -5.02
CA ASP A 28 4.56 13.47 -4.18
C ASP A 28 3.98 14.57 -3.28
N ALA A 29 3.15 15.46 -3.83
CA ALA A 29 2.47 16.49 -3.06
C ALA A 29 1.58 15.88 -1.96
N TYR A 30 0.81 14.84 -2.30
CA TYR A 30 -0.03 14.11 -1.37
C TYR A 30 0.78 13.58 -0.18
N PHE A 31 1.89 12.89 -0.45
CA PHE A 31 2.71 12.36 0.64
C PHE A 31 3.49 13.41 1.43
N ARG A 32 3.79 14.58 0.84
CA ARG A 32 4.35 15.72 1.58
C ARG A 32 3.33 16.31 2.55
N THR A 33 2.07 16.43 2.13
CA THR A 33 0.99 16.93 2.97
C THR A 33 0.60 15.94 4.07
N TYR A 34 0.53 14.65 3.73
CA TYR A 34 0.13 13.58 4.65
C TYR A 34 1.33 12.73 5.07
N THR A 35 2.26 13.33 5.82
CA THR A 35 3.49 12.69 6.29
C THR A 35 3.23 11.41 7.09
N GLY A 36 2.16 11.39 7.90
CA GLY A 36 1.74 10.22 8.67
C GLY A 36 1.37 8.99 7.82
N VAL A 37 0.94 9.18 6.57
CA VAL A 37 0.56 8.07 5.67
C VAL A 37 1.78 7.25 5.25
N ARG A 38 2.93 7.89 5.01
CA ARG A 38 4.18 7.15 4.70
C ARG A 38 4.62 6.32 5.90
N GLY A 39 4.61 6.91 7.09
CA GLY A 39 4.99 6.24 8.33
C GLY A 39 4.08 5.04 8.62
N TYR A 40 2.77 5.24 8.53
CA TYR A 40 1.79 4.17 8.68
C TYR A 40 2.00 3.02 7.67
N THR A 41 2.19 3.37 6.38
CA THR A 41 2.41 2.38 5.32
C THR A 41 3.67 1.55 5.57
N ALA A 42 4.77 2.18 6.00
CA ALA A 42 6.00 1.48 6.35
C ALA A 42 5.80 0.56 7.55
N ALA A 43 5.20 1.08 8.64
CA ALA A 43 4.94 0.31 9.84
C ALA A 43 4.06 -0.93 9.58
N MET A 44 3.03 -0.80 8.72
CA MET A 44 2.18 -1.94 8.36
C MET A 44 2.93 -3.01 7.57
N LYS A 45 3.82 -2.61 6.65
CA LYS A 45 4.66 -3.57 5.91
C LYS A 45 5.64 -4.28 6.84
N ASP A 46 6.28 -3.55 7.74
CA ASP A 46 7.27 -4.11 8.65
C ASP A 46 6.61 -5.05 9.68
N ALA A 47 5.45 -4.68 10.22
CA ALA A 47 4.64 -5.57 11.05
C ALA A 47 4.27 -6.85 10.29
N ALA A 48 3.75 -6.73 9.07
CA ALA A 48 3.36 -7.91 8.30
C ALA A 48 4.54 -8.81 7.92
N ARG A 49 5.72 -8.24 7.63
CA ARG A 49 6.94 -9.02 7.35
C ARG A 49 7.43 -9.77 8.58
N ARG A 50 7.41 -9.12 9.75
CA ARG A 50 7.78 -9.77 11.01
C ARG A 50 6.80 -10.87 11.40
N ASP A 51 5.51 -10.60 11.27
CA ASP A 51 4.47 -11.46 11.84
C ASP A 51 3.98 -12.53 10.82
N GLY A 52 4.27 -12.35 9.53
CA GLY A 52 3.88 -13.25 8.43
C GLY A 52 2.40 -13.10 7.99
N TYR A 53 1.68 -12.15 8.55
CA TYR A 53 0.28 -11.87 8.24
C TYR A 53 -0.06 -10.39 8.44
N ALA A 54 -1.17 -9.93 7.86
CA ALA A 54 -1.76 -8.64 8.19
C ALA A 54 -3.10 -8.83 8.92
N ALA A 55 -3.49 -7.91 9.79
CA ALA A 55 -4.75 -7.99 10.54
C ALA A 55 -5.67 -6.80 10.24
N THR A 56 -6.97 -7.03 10.26
CA THR A 56 -7.98 -5.97 10.29
C THR A 56 -8.01 -5.30 11.67
N MET A 57 -8.62 -4.12 11.80
CA MET A 57 -8.84 -3.51 13.13
C MET A 57 -9.68 -4.40 14.06
N SER A 58 -10.59 -5.19 13.50
CA SER A 58 -11.38 -6.21 14.21
C SER A 58 -10.63 -7.50 14.53
N GLY A 59 -9.33 -7.58 14.20
CA GLY A 59 -8.47 -8.71 14.55
C GLY A 59 -8.46 -9.88 13.56
N ARG A 60 -9.20 -9.81 12.44
CA ARG A 60 -9.17 -10.86 11.41
C ARG A 60 -7.80 -10.89 10.75
N ARG A 61 -7.12 -12.04 10.81
CA ARG A 61 -5.78 -12.22 10.23
C ARG A 61 -5.84 -12.74 8.80
N ARG A 62 -4.98 -12.19 7.94
CA ARG A 62 -4.73 -12.63 6.57
C ARG A 62 -3.26 -13.04 6.44
N PRO A 63 -2.94 -14.33 6.33
CA PRO A 63 -1.59 -14.80 6.07
C PRO A 63 -1.05 -14.24 4.75
N LEU A 64 0.23 -13.86 4.74
CA LEU A 64 0.92 -13.29 3.60
C LEU A 64 2.29 -13.98 3.39
N PRO A 65 2.31 -15.28 3.01
CA PRO A 65 3.56 -16.04 2.88
C PRO A 65 4.51 -15.44 1.83
N ASP A 66 3.97 -14.78 0.81
CA ASP A 66 4.73 -14.12 -0.25
C ASP A 66 5.55 -12.91 0.21
N LEU A 67 5.40 -12.44 1.46
CA LEU A 67 6.27 -11.38 2.02
C LEU A 67 7.74 -11.81 2.10
N ALA A 68 7.99 -13.11 2.26
CA ALA A 68 9.32 -13.71 2.28
C ALA A 68 9.75 -14.24 0.89
N SER A 69 8.97 -14.02 -0.17
CA SER A 69 9.29 -14.52 -1.50
C SER A 69 10.50 -13.80 -2.10
N ASP A 70 11.37 -14.57 -2.76
CA ASP A 70 12.47 -14.04 -3.57
C ASP A 70 11.96 -13.35 -4.85
N ASP A 71 10.75 -13.68 -5.32
CA ASP A 71 10.12 -13.02 -6.46
C ASP A 71 9.66 -11.59 -6.05
N PRO A 72 10.30 -10.53 -6.59
CA PRO A 72 9.97 -9.15 -6.22
C PRO A 72 8.51 -8.78 -6.55
N ARG A 73 7.90 -9.42 -7.56
CA ARG A 73 6.51 -9.15 -7.95
C ARG A 73 5.54 -9.71 -6.92
N ARG A 74 5.77 -10.94 -6.45
CA ARG A 74 4.98 -11.58 -5.37
C ARG A 74 5.12 -10.81 -4.07
N ARG A 75 6.35 -10.48 -3.68
CA ARG A 75 6.62 -9.67 -2.48
C ARG A 75 5.93 -8.31 -2.54
N SER A 76 6.02 -7.61 -3.67
CA SER A 76 5.34 -6.32 -3.87
C SER A 76 3.81 -6.43 -3.79
N LEU A 77 3.22 -7.53 -4.26
CA LEU A 77 1.78 -7.77 -4.14
C LEU A 77 1.39 -8.02 -2.68
N ALA A 78 2.15 -8.85 -1.96
CA ALA A 78 1.93 -9.14 -0.55
C ALA A 78 2.04 -7.88 0.32
N GLU A 79 3.00 -7.00 0.04
CA GLU A 79 3.12 -5.69 0.71
C GLU A 79 1.90 -4.79 0.47
N ARG A 80 1.35 -4.75 -0.76
CA ARG A 80 0.11 -4.02 -1.02
C ARG A 80 -1.05 -4.59 -0.21
N MET A 81 -1.14 -5.91 -0.12
CA MET A 81 -2.15 -6.59 0.68
C MET A 81 -2.00 -6.31 2.18
N ALA A 82 -0.76 -6.21 2.68
CA ALA A 82 -0.47 -5.87 4.07
C ALA A 82 -0.98 -4.47 4.45
N VAL A 83 -0.79 -3.50 3.56
CA VAL A 83 -1.25 -2.11 3.77
C VAL A 83 -2.78 -2.01 3.65
N ASN A 84 -3.38 -2.77 2.73
CA ASN A 84 -4.81 -2.67 2.44
C ASN A 84 -5.68 -3.45 3.44
N THR A 85 -5.20 -4.57 4.00
CA THR A 85 -5.99 -5.44 4.89
C THR A 85 -6.55 -4.71 6.12
N PRO A 86 -5.78 -3.88 6.84
CA PRO A 86 -6.32 -3.10 7.97
C PRO A 86 -7.44 -2.14 7.57
N ILE A 87 -7.31 -1.49 6.41
CA ILE A 87 -8.23 -0.44 5.92
C ILE A 87 -9.49 -1.04 5.30
N GLN A 88 -9.39 -2.19 4.63
CA GLN A 88 -10.51 -2.85 3.97
C GLN A 88 -11.34 -3.73 4.91
N GLY A 89 -10.84 -4.02 6.12
CA GLY A 89 -11.57 -4.79 7.13
C GLY A 89 -12.51 -3.99 8.01
N THR A 90 -12.62 -2.68 7.77
CA THR A 90 -13.41 -1.72 8.55
C THR A 90 -14.58 -1.13 7.77
N ALA A 91 -14.74 -1.52 6.50
CA ALA A 91 -15.87 -1.12 5.66
C ALA A 91 -17.04 -2.11 5.81
#